data_AF-A0A6V8KKH4-F1
#
_entry.id   AF-A0A6V8KKH4-F1
#
_cell.length_a   1.000
_cell.length_b   1.000
_cell.length_c   1.000
_cell.angle_alpha   90.00
_cell.angle_beta   90.00
_cell.angle_gamma   90.00
#
_symmetry.space_group_name_H-M   'P 1'
#
loop_
_entity.id
_entity.type
_entity.pdbx_description
1 polymer ?
#
loop_
_entity_poly.entity_id
_entity_poly.type
_entity_poly.pdbx_seq_one_letter_code
_entity_poly.pdbx_strand_id
1 'polypeptide(L)'
;MAVVASLHSRNASYSMAFPGVRTALPPRPATIADLPEGDTLAYQPTVQGGPSVFFMGASDFGERDLGGLAPDVAMLAVPSTDVTHDYVPRLLSALDKPATVVPVHWDNFETALTNPPVTTPNDRARLDLFVDAVRRFAPRTRILLPEYLTPYRF
;
A
#
# COMPACT_ATOMS: atom_id res chain seq x y z
N MET A 1 -11.62 -6.31 -14.21
CA MET A 1 -11.29 -5.30 -13.18
C MET A 1 -12.06 -5.67 -11.93
N ALA A 2 -11.36 -5.82 -10.81
CA ALA A 2 -12.00 -5.95 -9.50
C ALA A 2 -11.80 -4.67 -8.69
N VAL A 3 -12.77 -4.36 -7.84
CA VAL A 3 -12.72 -3.28 -6.85
C VAL A 3 -13.10 -3.90 -5.53
N VAL A 4 -12.26 -3.73 -4.51
CA VAL A 4 -12.44 -4.36 -3.20
C VAL A 4 -12.33 -3.33 -2.09
N ALA A 5 -12.99 -3.59 -0.97
CA ALA A 5 -12.83 -2.77 0.22
C ALA A 5 -11.37 -2.83 0.71
N SER A 6 -10.86 -1.70 1.17
CA SER A 6 -9.53 -1.56 1.77
C SER A 6 -9.67 -0.78 3.07
N LEU A 7 -8.63 -0.80 3.90
CA LEU A 7 -8.60 -0.06 5.16
C LEU A 7 -7.44 0.94 5.15
N HIS A 8 -7.57 2.02 5.91
CA HIS A 8 -6.45 2.90 6.21
C HIS A 8 -5.53 2.30 7.27
N SER A 9 -4.25 2.63 7.15
CA SER A 9 -3.21 2.28 8.10
C SER A 9 -3.59 2.70 9.52
N ARG A 10 -3.18 1.89 10.50
CA ARG A 10 -3.41 2.17 11.93
C ARG A 10 -2.15 2.74 12.56
N ASN A 11 -2.31 3.73 13.44
CA ASN A 11 -1.23 4.20 14.29
C ASN A 11 -0.91 3.19 15.41
N ALA A 12 0.15 3.45 16.18
CA ALA A 12 0.59 2.57 17.28
C ALA A 12 -0.46 2.33 18.38
N SER A 13 -1.51 3.17 18.45
CA SER A 13 -2.66 2.99 19.36
C SER A 13 -3.81 2.20 18.70
N TYR A 14 -3.57 1.57 17.55
CA TYR A 14 -4.55 0.81 16.75
C TYR A 14 -5.77 1.65 16.30
N SER A 15 -5.54 2.93 16.02
CA SER A 15 -6.57 3.86 15.54
C SER A 15 -6.19 4.51 14.21
N MET A 16 -7.19 4.93 13.45
CA MET A 16 -7.00 5.69 12.21
C MET A 16 -6.77 7.17 12.53
N ALA A 17 -5.94 7.86 11.74
CA ALA A 17 -5.81 9.32 11.84
C ALA A 17 -7.07 10.00 11.26
N PHE A 18 -7.58 11.01 11.96
CA PHE A 18 -8.73 11.82 11.52
C PHE A 18 -9.94 11.00 10.99
N PRO A 19 -10.46 10.01 11.74
CA PRO A 19 -11.51 9.14 11.21
C PRO A 19 -12.82 9.90 10.99
N GLY A 20 -13.50 9.65 9.87
CA GLY A 20 -14.86 10.13 9.66
C GLY A 20 -15.31 10.17 8.21
N VAL A 21 -16.59 10.47 8.01
CA VAL A 21 -17.20 10.67 6.69
C VAL A 21 -17.92 12.01 6.62
N ARG A 22 -17.91 12.64 5.44
CA ARG A 22 -18.68 13.86 5.18
C ARG A 22 -19.91 13.49 4.35
N THR A 23 -21.09 13.71 4.91
CA THR A 23 -22.39 13.46 4.24
C THR A 23 -23.03 14.73 3.68
N ALA A 24 -22.37 15.87 3.85
CA ALA A 24 -22.74 17.17 3.31
C ALA A 24 -21.48 17.92 2.86
N LEU A 25 -21.63 18.96 2.04
CA LEU A 25 -20.52 19.80 1.57
C LEU A 25 -19.79 20.43 2.78
N PRO A 26 -18.50 20.09 3.02
CA PRO A 26 -17.76 20.69 4.12
C PRO A 26 -17.36 22.14 3.80
N PRO A 27 -17.11 22.97 4.82
CA PRO A 27 -16.40 24.23 4.61
C PRO A 27 -15.01 23.96 4.02
N ARG A 28 -14.40 24.98 3.40
CA ARG A 28 -13.04 24.86 2.87
C ARG A 28 -12.08 24.41 3.99
N PRO A 29 -11.31 23.33 3.81
CA PRO A 29 -10.37 22.84 4.82
C PRO A 29 -9.26 23.86 5.05
N ALA A 30 -8.89 24.04 6.32
CA ALA A 30 -7.77 24.87 6.74
C ALA A 30 -6.58 24.02 7.22
N THR A 31 -6.85 22.81 7.72
CA THR A 31 -5.88 21.86 8.23
C THR A 31 -6.13 20.47 7.65
N ILE A 32 -5.14 19.58 7.74
CA ILE A 32 -5.32 18.17 7.33
C ILE A 32 -6.42 17.47 8.13
N ALA A 33 -6.62 17.85 9.39
CA ALA A 33 -7.69 17.29 10.24
C ALA A 33 -9.10 17.62 9.76
N ASP A 34 -9.27 18.63 8.89
CA ASP A 34 -10.56 18.96 8.28
C ASP A 34 -10.96 17.96 7.17
N LEU A 35 -9.99 17.18 6.69
CA LEU A 35 -10.11 16.14 5.67
C LEU A 35 -10.11 14.75 6.34
N PRO A 36 -11.27 14.27 6.82
CA PRO A 36 -11.31 13.00 7.52
C PRO A 36 -11.01 11.83 6.59
N GLU A 37 -10.31 10.84 7.13
CA GLU A 37 -10.06 9.56 6.47
C GLU A 37 -11.25 8.61 6.74
N GLY A 38 -11.82 8.09 5.66
CA GLY A 38 -13.04 7.29 5.69
C GLY A 38 -12.83 5.92 5.03
N ASP A 39 -13.86 5.41 4.38
CA ASP A 39 -13.75 4.17 3.61
C ASP A 39 -12.82 4.36 2.41
N THR A 40 -12.07 3.31 2.07
CA THR A 40 -11.12 3.34 0.96
C THR A 40 -11.19 2.03 0.16
N LEU A 41 -10.68 2.07 -1.06
CA LEU A 41 -10.77 0.99 -2.03
C LEU A 41 -9.39 0.60 -2.53
N ALA A 42 -9.24 -0.70 -2.80
CA ALA A 42 -8.15 -1.23 -3.60
C ALA A 42 -8.69 -1.72 -4.95
N TYR A 43 -7.83 -1.69 -5.96
CA TYR A 43 -8.22 -1.94 -7.35
C TYR A 43 -7.33 -3.01 -7.97
N GLN A 44 -7.94 -3.92 -8.73
CA GLN A 44 -7.21 -4.85 -9.59
C GLN A 44 -7.67 -4.70 -11.05
N PRO A 45 -7.11 -3.75 -11.81
CA PRO A 45 -7.21 -3.78 -13.27
C PRO A 45 -6.47 -4.98 -13.87
N THR A 46 -6.94 -5.39 -15.04
CA THR A 46 -6.30 -6.41 -15.88
C THR A 46 -6.17 -5.83 -17.27
N VAL A 47 -4.97 -5.87 -17.83
CA VAL A 47 -4.72 -5.41 -19.20
C VAL A 47 -4.87 -6.58 -20.15
N GLN A 48 -5.58 -6.41 -21.27
CA GLN A 48 -5.72 -7.47 -22.26
C GLN A 48 -4.34 -7.82 -22.85
N GLY A 49 -3.92 -9.08 -22.70
CA GLY A 49 -2.59 -9.54 -23.12
C GLY A 49 -1.45 -9.02 -22.25
N GLY A 50 -1.75 -8.41 -21.10
CA GLY A 50 -0.78 -7.92 -20.13
C GLY A 50 -1.09 -8.42 -18.70
N PRO A 51 -0.34 -7.93 -17.70
CA PRO A 51 -0.49 -8.38 -16.33
C PRO A 51 -1.80 -7.87 -15.69
N SER A 52 -2.24 -8.60 -14.68
CA SER A 52 -3.13 -8.10 -13.64
C SER A 52 -2.33 -7.39 -12.56
N VAL A 53 -2.79 -6.21 -12.15
CA VAL A 53 -2.05 -5.34 -11.22
C VAL A 53 -2.96 -4.94 -10.09
N PHE A 54 -2.58 -5.22 -8.85
CA PHE A 54 -3.30 -4.82 -7.65
C PHE A 54 -2.70 -3.52 -7.07
N PHE A 55 -3.55 -2.55 -6.77
CA PHE A 55 -3.19 -1.24 -6.23
C PHE A 55 -3.86 -1.05 -4.86
N MET A 56 -3.06 -0.91 -3.81
CA MET A 56 -3.53 -0.63 -2.46
C MET A 56 -2.70 0.50 -1.82
N GLY A 57 -3.28 1.71 -1.81
CA GLY A 57 -2.61 2.93 -1.34
C GLY A 57 -2.76 3.20 0.17
N ALA A 58 -3.77 2.62 0.82
CA ALA A 58 -4.13 2.98 2.20
C ALA A 58 -3.41 2.16 3.30
N SER A 59 -2.60 1.17 2.90
CA SER A 59 -1.74 0.35 3.78
C SER A 59 -2.43 -0.50 4.85
N ASP A 60 -3.71 -0.85 4.70
CA ASP A 60 -4.37 -1.89 5.51
C ASP A 60 -5.51 -2.57 4.74
N PHE A 61 -5.93 -3.75 5.19
CA PHE A 61 -6.83 -4.63 4.43
C PHE A 61 -7.65 -5.57 5.33
N GLY A 62 -8.79 -6.01 4.82
CA GLY A 62 -9.50 -7.19 5.31
C GLY A 62 -9.18 -8.39 4.42
N GLU A 63 -8.65 -9.48 4.99
CA GLU A 63 -8.28 -10.68 4.20
C GLU A 63 -9.43 -11.25 3.37
N ARG A 64 -10.67 -11.15 3.89
CA ARG A 64 -11.86 -11.67 3.21
C ARG A 64 -12.18 -10.87 1.95
N ASP A 65 -11.87 -9.57 1.95
CA ASP A 65 -12.14 -8.69 0.81
C ASP A 65 -11.20 -8.97 -0.37
N LEU A 66 -10.05 -9.59 -0.11
CA LEU A 66 -9.06 -9.99 -1.12
C LEU A 66 -9.29 -11.41 -1.67
N GLY A 67 -10.31 -12.12 -1.19
CA GLY A 67 -10.55 -13.52 -1.55
C GLY A 67 -10.70 -13.73 -3.06
N GLY A 68 -9.90 -14.65 -3.61
CA GLY A 68 -9.92 -15.00 -5.04
C GLY A 68 -9.11 -14.05 -5.94
N LEU A 69 -8.47 -13.03 -5.38
CA LEU A 69 -7.49 -12.23 -6.12
C LEU A 69 -6.16 -12.98 -6.22
N ALA A 70 -5.58 -12.96 -7.41
CA ALA A 70 -4.25 -13.50 -7.70
C ALA A 70 -3.55 -12.59 -8.73
N PRO A 71 -3.18 -11.36 -8.34
CA PRO A 71 -2.52 -10.43 -9.25
C PRO A 71 -1.10 -10.89 -9.62
N ASP A 72 -0.65 -10.55 -10.83
CA ASP A 72 0.75 -10.76 -11.23
C ASP A 72 1.68 -9.78 -10.51
N VAL A 73 1.20 -8.55 -10.30
CA VAL A 73 1.93 -7.45 -9.67
C VAL A 73 1.08 -6.84 -8.56
N ALA A 74 1.64 -6.67 -7.36
CA ALA A 74 0.98 -5.97 -6.26
C ALA A 74 1.77 -4.72 -5.85
N MET A 75 1.13 -3.55 -5.96
CA MET A 75 1.64 -2.27 -5.48
C MET A 75 1.09 -2.01 -4.07
N LEU A 76 1.96 -2.11 -3.07
CA LEU A 76 1.58 -2.19 -1.66
C LEU A 76 2.18 -1.03 -0.89
N ALA A 77 1.32 -0.21 -0.28
CA ALA A 77 1.75 0.89 0.56
C ALA A 77 2.39 0.39 1.87
N VAL A 78 3.53 1.00 2.22
CA VAL A 78 4.42 0.63 3.35
C VAL A 78 4.09 1.29 4.70
N PRO A 79 3.46 2.49 4.78
CA PRO A 79 3.19 3.14 6.05
C PRO A 79 2.45 2.24 7.05
N SER A 80 2.99 2.19 8.28
CA SER A 80 2.44 1.45 9.43
C SER A 80 2.20 -0.05 9.21
N THR A 81 2.88 -0.67 8.23
CA THR A 81 2.85 -2.13 8.05
C THR A 81 3.49 -2.90 9.20
N ASP A 82 4.26 -2.22 10.05
CA ASP A 82 4.86 -2.69 11.29
C ASP A 82 3.90 -2.71 12.51
N VAL A 83 2.71 -2.11 12.38
CA VAL A 83 1.70 -2.05 13.46
C VAL A 83 0.74 -3.23 13.41
N THR A 84 0.31 -3.62 12.20
CA THR A 84 -0.65 -4.70 12.02
C THR A 84 0.05 -6.06 12.08
N HIS A 85 -0.42 -6.94 12.97
CA HIS A 85 0.18 -8.25 13.20
C HIS A 85 0.21 -9.11 11.92
N ASP A 86 1.37 -9.72 11.65
CA ASP A 86 1.65 -10.58 10.50
C ASP A 86 1.23 -9.97 9.16
N TYR A 87 1.37 -8.65 9.01
CA TYR A 87 0.88 -7.91 7.86
C TYR A 87 1.29 -8.54 6.52
N VAL A 88 2.60 -8.72 6.28
CA VAL A 88 3.12 -9.21 5.00
C VAL A 88 2.72 -10.66 4.71
N PRO A 89 2.91 -11.65 5.61
CA PRO A 89 2.45 -13.01 5.38
C PRO A 89 0.96 -13.11 5.04
N ARG A 90 0.12 -12.39 5.77
CA ARG A 90 -1.34 -12.39 5.60
C ARG A 90 -1.74 -11.78 4.26
N LEU A 91 -1.21 -10.60 3.95
CA LEU A 91 -1.50 -9.89 2.71
C LEU A 91 -1.05 -10.70 1.48
N LEU A 92 0.19 -11.18 1.48
CA LEU A 92 0.71 -11.95 0.35
C LEU A 92 0.05 -13.32 0.22
N SER A 93 -0.42 -13.93 1.31
CA SER A 93 -1.22 -15.16 1.20
C SER A 93 -2.59 -14.88 0.60
N ALA A 94 -3.24 -13.76 0.97
CA ALA A 94 -4.54 -13.38 0.44
C ALA A 94 -4.51 -13.00 -1.05
N LEU A 95 -3.36 -12.50 -1.54
CA LEU A 95 -3.10 -12.16 -2.94
C LEU A 95 -2.44 -13.30 -3.74
N ASP A 96 -2.42 -14.52 -3.22
CA ASP A 96 -1.80 -15.70 -3.85
C ASP A 96 -0.32 -15.52 -4.25
N LYS A 97 0.45 -14.81 -3.41
CA LYS A 97 1.90 -14.61 -3.54
C LYS A 97 2.29 -14.10 -4.94
N PRO A 98 1.93 -12.84 -5.27
CA PRO A 98 2.17 -12.25 -6.59
C PRO A 98 3.62 -12.38 -7.02
N ALA A 99 3.84 -12.53 -8.33
CA ALA A 99 5.18 -12.70 -8.89
C ALA A 99 6.06 -11.46 -8.65
N THR A 100 5.47 -10.26 -8.63
CA THR A 100 6.17 -9.02 -8.29
C THR A 100 5.43 -8.22 -7.21
N VAL A 101 6.16 -7.73 -6.21
CA VAL A 101 5.71 -6.72 -5.25
C VAL A 101 6.45 -5.41 -5.53
N VAL A 102 5.70 -4.32 -5.56
CA VAL A 102 6.19 -2.95 -5.69
C VAL A 102 5.83 -2.18 -4.41
N PRO A 103 6.78 -1.96 -3.49
CA PRO A 103 6.53 -1.07 -2.35
C PRO A 103 6.26 0.35 -2.84
N VAL A 104 5.21 0.98 -2.30
CA VAL A 104 4.86 2.40 -2.57
C VAL A 104 4.67 3.17 -1.24
N HIS A 105 4.58 4.50 -1.30
CA HIS A 105 4.46 5.37 -0.12
C HIS A 105 5.55 5.17 0.95
N TRP A 106 6.77 4.82 0.53
CA TRP A 106 7.90 4.58 1.44
C TRP A 106 8.90 5.74 1.46
N ASP A 107 8.74 6.72 0.59
CA ASP A 107 9.61 7.87 0.43
C ASP A 107 9.20 9.05 1.33
N ASN A 108 10.12 10.01 1.48
CA ASN A 108 9.84 11.29 2.11
C ASN A 108 9.17 12.24 1.11
N PHE A 109 7.84 12.12 1.01
CA PHE A 109 7.01 12.92 0.11
C PHE A 109 6.98 14.43 0.45
N GLU A 110 7.50 14.85 1.61
CA GLU A 110 7.61 16.26 2.01
C GLU A 110 8.81 16.97 1.35
N THR A 111 9.65 16.23 0.62
CA THR A 111 10.84 16.76 -0.06
C THR A 111 10.69 16.75 -1.59
N ALA A 112 11.56 17.48 -2.28
CA ALA A 112 11.55 17.51 -3.74
C ALA A 112 11.86 16.13 -4.33
N LEU A 113 11.12 15.75 -5.38
CA LEU A 113 11.29 14.48 -6.08
C LEU A 113 12.70 14.40 -6.70
N THR A 114 13.56 13.58 -6.10
CA THR A 114 14.95 13.37 -6.51
C THR A 114 15.22 11.88 -6.57
N ASN A 115 15.90 11.40 -7.61
CA ASN A 115 16.35 10.01 -7.70
C ASN A 115 17.80 9.87 -7.19
N PRO A 116 18.10 8.82 -6.40
CA PRO A 116 17.15 7.84 -5.84
C PRO A 116 16.21 8.47 -4.80
N PRO A 117 14.96 7.99 -4.63
CA PRO A 117 14.02 8.57 -3.67
C PRO A 117 14.59 8.61 -2.26
N VAL A 118 14.39 9.75 -1.59
CA VAL A 118 14.89 9.99 -0.23
C VAL A 118 13.87 9.48 0.78
N THR A 119 14.34 9.01 1.92
CA THR A 119 13.53 8.51 3.04
C THR A 119 13.87 9.26 4.31
N THR A 120 12.91 9.39 5.24
CA THR A 120 13.28 9.66 6.64
C THR A 120 13.87 8.38 7.26
N PRO A 121 14.61 8.47 8.39
CA PRO A 121 15.10 7.27 9.08
C PRO A 121 14.00 6.26 9.42
N ASN A 122 12.81 6.74 9.79
CA ASN A 122 11.68 5.88 10.15
C ASN A 122 11.08 5.21 8.91
N ASP A 123 10.91 5.93 7.80
CA ASP A 123 10.37 5.36 6.56
C ASP A 123 11.32 4.31 6.00
N ARG A 124 12.64 4.57 6.08
CA ARG A 124 13.67 3.60 5.71
C ARG A 124 13.58 2.33 6.54
N ALA A 125 13.46 2.46 7.86
CA ALA A 125 13.35 1.31 8.75
C ALA A 125 12.10 0.47 8.47
N ARG A 126 10.95 1.11 8.20
CA ARG A 126 9.71 0.42 7.83
C ARG A 126 9.82 -0.29 6.48
N LEU A 127 10.41 0.37 5.48
CA LEU A 127 10.66 -0.23 4.18
C LEU A 127 11.54 -1.48 4.32
N ASP A 128 12.58 -1.43 5.14
CA ASP A 128 13.47 -2.57 5.36
C ASP A 128 12.75 -3.75 6.01
N LEU A 129 11.97 -3.49 7.06
CA LEU A 129 11.14 -4.52 7.70
C LEU A 129 10.15 -5.15 6.72
N PHE A 130 9.50 -4.34 5.89
CA PHE A 130 8.58 -4.81 4.86
C PHE A 130 9.31 -5.70 3.83
N VAL A 131 10.42 -5.21 3.26
CA VAL A 131 11.22 -5.94 2.26
C VAL A 131 11.74 -7.26 2.80
N ASP A 132 12.26 -7.27 4.03
CA ASP A 132 12.77 -8.48 4.67
C ASP A 132 11.66 -9.50 4.94
N ALA A 133 10.47 -9.04 5.34
CA ALA A 133 9.31 -9.91 5.50
C ALA A 133 8.87 -10.52 4.17
N VAL A 134 8.85 -9.75 3.07
CA VAL A 134 8.52 -10.26 1.73
C VAL A 134 9.53 -11.32 1.30
N ARG A 135 10.84 -11.04 1.43
CA ARG A 135 11.91 -12.00 1.08
C ARG A 135 11.81 -13.30 1.88
N ARG A 136 11.47 -13.22 3.17
CA ARG A 136 11.33 -14.38 4.04
C ARG A 136 10.11 -15.23 3.69
N PHE A 137 8.96 -14.59 3.49
CA PHE A 137 7.69 -15.29 3.29
C PHE A 137 7.47 -15.77 1.85
N ALA A 138 7.88 -14.96 0.88
CA ALA A 138 7.70 -15.22 -0.55
C ALA A 138 9.04 -15.07 -1.31
N PRO A 139 10.02 -15.97 -1.09
CA PRO A 139 11.37 -15.83 -1.64
C PRO A 139 11.45 -15.87 -3.19
N ARG A 140 10.38 -16.29 -3.87
CA ARG A 140 10.26 -16.27 -5.33
C ARG A 140 9.65 -14.98 -5.88
N THR A 141 9.03 -14.16 -5.02
CA THR A 141 8.46 -12.87 -5.40
C THR A 141 9.58 -11.87 -5.65
N ARG A 142 9.60 -11.27 -6.84
CA ARG A 142 10.50 -10.17 -7.16
C ARG A 142 10.05 -8.91 -6.41
N ILE A 143 10.99 -8.21 -5.79
CA ILE A 143 10.74 -6.89 -5.22
C ILE A 143 11.28 -5.84 -6.18
N LEU A 144 10.41 -4.96 -6.66
CA LEU A 144 10.78 -3.83 -7.51
C LEU A 144 10.59 -2.55 -6.71
N LEU A 145 11.69 -1.91 -6.33
CA LEU A 145 11.66 -0.61 -5.65
C LEU A 145 11.70 0.48 -6.72
N PRO A 146 10.63 1.27 -6.90
CA PRO A 146 10.52 2.20 -8.02
C PRO A 146 11.30 3.50 -7.78
N GLU A 147 11.82 4.08 -8.86
CA GLU A 147 12.34 5.45 -8.95
C GLU A 147 11.27 6.38 -9.54
N TYR A 148 11.37 7.68 -9.24
CA TYR A 148 10.43 8.66 -9.79
C TYR A 148 10.60 8.81 -11.30
N LEU A 149 9.47 8.93 -12.00
CA LEU A 149 9.40 9.15 -13.45
C LEU A 149 10.09 8.06 -14.30
N THR A 150 10.39 6.89 -13.70
CA THR A 150 10.97 5.74 -14.39
C THR A 150 9.88 4.74 -14.78
N PRO A 151 9.70 4.43 -16.08
CA PRO A 151 8.75 3.41 -16.50
C PRO A 151 9.30 2.01 -16.26
N TYR A 152 8.45 1.11 -15.75
CA TYR A 152 8.78 -0.29 -15.52
C TYR A 152 7.94 -1.20 -16.41
N ARG A 153 8.50 -2.38 -16.73
CA ARG A 153 7.81 -3.44 -17.49
C ARG A 153 7.71 -4.69 -16.64
N PHE A 154 6.58 -5.37 -16.75
CA PHE A 154 6.24 -6.59 -16.02
C PHE A 154 5.92 -7.68 -17.02
#